data_AF-A0A482V8D8-F1
#
_entry.id   AF-A0A482V8D8-F1
#
_cell.length_a   1.000
_cell.length_b   1.000
_cell.length_c   1.000
_cell.angle_alpha   90.00
_cell.angle_beta   90.00
_cell.angle_gamma   90.00
#
_symmetry.space_group_name_H-M   'P 1'
#
loop_
_entity.id
_entity.type
_entity.pdbx_description
1 polymer ?
#
loop_
_entity_poly.entity_id
_entity_poly.type
_entity_poly.pdbx_seq_one_letter_code
_entity_poly.pdbx_strand_id
1 'polypeptide(L)' 'MVEEVKKNLQDLLSKVSGLYSIVITDRDGVHLLKVCTDKAPEHAMRPNFISTFGLAVDQGSKLGLGKTGTLICVYSQY' A
#
# COMPACT_ATOMS: atom_id res chain seq x y z
N MET A 1 -16.02 -6.21 -13.81
CA MET A 1 -15.11 -6.85 -12.82
C MET A 1 -14.09 -5.85 -12.27
N VAL A 2 -13.12 -5.34 -13.05
CA VAL A 2 -12.10 -4.39 -12.53
C VAL A 2 -12.73 -3.09 -11.98
N GLU A 3 -13.66 -2.49 -12.72
CA GLU A 3 -14.38 -1.29 -12.26
C GLU A 3 -15.22 -1.51 -11.00
N GLU A 4 -15.74 -2.72 -10.82
CA GLU A 4 -16.52 -3.09 -9.64
C GLU A 4 -15.61 -3.23 -8.41
N VAL A 5 -14.43 -3.85 -8.57
CA VAL A 5 -13.40 -3.88 -7.53
C VAL A 5 -12.97 -2.46 -7.18
N LYS A 6 -12.70 -1.61 -8.18
CA LYS A 6 -12.33 -0.22 -7.97
C LYS A 6 -13.40 0.55 -7.20
N LYS A 7 -14.68 0.39 -7.54
CA LYS A 7 -15.81 0.99 -6.80
C LYS A 7 -15.85 0.51 -5.34
N ASN A 8 -15.69 -0.80 -5.10
CA ASN A 8 -15.65 -1.34 -3.74
C ASN A 8 -14.48 -0.79 -2.92
N LEU A 9 -13.30 -0.61 -3.53
CA LEU A 9 -12.15 0.02 -2.88
C LEU A 9 -12.39 1.51 -2.59
N GLN A 10 -13.08 2.22 -3.48
CA GLN A 10 -13.50 3.60 -3.27
C GLN A 10 -14.46 3.73 -2.07
N ASP A 11 -15.41 2.81 -1.95
CA ASP A 11 -16.34 2.75 -0.82
C ASP A 11 -15.64 2.37 0.49
N LEU A 12 -14.51 1.65 0.44
CA LEU A 12 -13.68 1.39 1.62
C LEU A 12 -12.91 2.62 2.08
N LEU A 13 -12.42 3.45 1.15
CA LEU A 13 -11.76 4.73 1.49
C LEU A 13 -12.70 5.64 2.29
N SER A 14 -13.98 5.70 1.95
CA SER A 14 -14.95 6.56 2.64
C SER A 14 -15.36 6.05 4.03
N LYS A 15 -15.18 4.75 4.31
CA LYS A 15 -15.54 4.13 5.60
C LYS A 15 -14.48 4.31 6.68
N VAL A 16 -13.22 4.48 6.31
CA VAL A 16 -12.10 4.59 7.25
C VAL A 16 -11.59 6.02 7.29
N SER A 17 -11.91 6.73 8.38
CA SER A 17 -11.40 8.09 8.58
C SER A 17 -9.87 8.09 8.62
N GLY A 18 -9.25 8.95 7.81
CA GLY A 18 -7.80 9.05 7.69
C GLY A 18 -7.15 8.09 6.69
N LEU A 19 -7.93 7.24 5.99
CA LEU A 19 -7.41 6.41 4.90
C LEU A 19 -7.43 7.19 3.57
N TYR A 20 -6.24 7.52 3.05
CA TYR A 20 -6.14 8.36 1.86
C TYR A 20 -5.95 7.61 0.54
N SER A 21 -5.42 6.39 0.57
CA SER A 21 -5.17 5.62 -0.65
C SER A 21 -5.15 4.11 -0.37
N ILE A 22 -5.60 3.34 -1.35
CA ILE A 22 -5.39 1.89 -1.42
C ILE A 22 -4.76 1.61 -2.78
N VAL A 23 -3.60 0.95 -2.76
CA VAL A 23 -2.84 0.61 -3.96
C VAL A 23 -2.54 -0.89 -3.95
N ILE A 24 -2.89 -1.57 -5.03
CA ILE A 24 -2.57 -2.97 -5.26
C ILE A 24 -1.48 -3.01 -6.33
N THR A 25 -0.33 -3.56 -5.97
CA THR A 25 0.85 -3.62 -6.83
C THR A 25 1.43 -5.02 -6.92
N ASP A 26 2.35 -5.21 -7.86
CA ASP A 26 3.31 -6.30 -7.80
C ASP A 26 4.49 -5.97 -6.86
N ARG A 27 5.54 -6.80 -6.91
CA ARG A 27 6.75 -6.67 -6.08
C ARG A 27 7.60 -5.45 -6.44
N ASP A 28 7.53 -4.97 -7.68
CA ASP A 28 8.29 -3.82 -8.17
C ASP A 28 7.55 -2.49 -7.99
N GLY A 29 6.33 -2.54 -7.43
CA GLY A 29 5.49 -1.36 -7.20
C GLY A 29 4.69 -0.94 -8.43
N VAL A 30 4.61 -1.77 -9.48
CA VAL A 30 3.78 -1.52 -10.65
C VAL A 30 2.31 -1.62 -10.24
N HIS A 31 1.54 -0.59 -10.56
CA HIS A 31 0.16 -0.46 -10.11
C HIS A 31 -0.76 -1.35 -10.95
N LEU A 32 -1.43 -2.30 -10.31
CA LEU A 32 -2.54 -3.04 -10.91
C LEU A 32 -3.86 -2.30 -10.70
N LEU A 33 -4.09 -1.79 -9.48
CA LEU A 33 -5.26 -1.01 -9.10
C LEU A 33 -4.87 0.07 -8.09
N LYS A 34 -5.49 1.24 -8.24
CA LYS A 34 -5.27 2.38 -7.36
C LYS A 34 -6.55 3.16 -7.17
N VAL A 35 -6.87 3.43 -5.91
CA VAL A 35 -7.86 4.44 -5.50
C VAL A 35 -7.20 5.37 -4.50
N CYS A 36 -7.41 6.67 -4.65
CA CYS A 36 -6.84 7.67 -3.77
C CYS A 36 -7.76 8.89 -3.65
N THR A 37 -7.65 9.57 -2.52
CA THR A 37 -8.23 10.89 -2.27
C THR A 37 -7.23 11.97 -2.65
N ASP A 38 -7.69 13.22 -2.73
CA ASP A 38 -6.82 14.38 -3.02
C ASP A 38 -5.79 14.66 -1.91
N LYS A 39 -5.99 14.07 -0.73
CA LYS A 39 -5.08 14.18 0.42
C LYS A 39 -3.97 13.13 0.42
N ALA A 40 -3.99 12.19 -0.53
CA ALA A 40 -3.01 11.12 -0.58
C ALA A 40 -1.62 11.64 -0.96
N PRO A 41 -0.56 11.30 -0.20
CA PRO A 41 0.80 11.73 -0.54
C PRO A 41 1.27 11.07 -1.85
N GLU A 42 1.56 11.88 -2.86
CA GLU A 42 1.92 11.35 -4.18
C GLU A 42 3.18 10.45 -4.12
N HIS A 43 4.16 10.87 -3.32
CA HIS A 43 5.44 10.17 -3.19
C HIS A 43 5.30 8.79 -2.52
N ALA A 44 4.32 8.61 -1.62
CA ALA A 44 4.02 7.31 -1.00
C ALA A 44 3.42 6.31 -1.98
N MET A 45 2.85 6.80 -3.09
CA MET A 45 2.30 5.97 -4.16
C MET A 45 3.29 5.73 -5.30
N ARG A 46 4.54 6.19 -5.22
CA ARG A 46 5.52 5.95 -6.30
C ARG A 46 6.01 4.50 -6.26
N PRO A 47 6.26 3.84 -7.41
CA PRO A 47 6.78 2.46 -7.44
C PRO A 47 8.03 2.27 -6.57
N ASN A 48 8.96 3.24 -6.59
CA ASN A 48 10.18 3.18 -5.77
C ASN A 48 9.92 3.19 -4.26
N PHE A 49 8.84 3.81 -3.80
CA PHE A 49 8.48 3.78 -2.38
C PHE A 49 7.85 2.42 -2.04
N ILE A 50 6.93 1.93 -2.88
CA ILE A 50 6.20 0.69 -2.65
C ILE A 50 7.14 -0.53 -2.71
N SER A 51 8.08 -0.56 -3.65
CA SER A 51 9.02 -1.68 -3.83
C SER A 51 9.94 -1.92 -2.62
N THR A 52 10.09 -0.92 -1.73
CA THR A 52 10.82 -1.09 -0.46
C THR A 52 10.20 -2.16 0.44
N PHE A 53 8.89 -2.41 0.33
CA PHE A 53 8.20 -3.46 1.07
C PHE A 53 8.81 -4.84 0.82
N GLY A 54 9.14 -5.16 -0.44
CA GLY A 54 9.68 -6.47 -0.81
C GLY A 54 11.01 -6.77 -0.11
N LEU A 55 11.90 -5.77 -0.05
CA LEU A 55 13.16 -5.89 0.67
C LEU A 55 12.94 -5.99 2.18
N ALA A 56 12.05 -5.16 2.75
CA ALA A 56 11.78 -5.14 4.18
C ALA A 56 11.18 -6.46 4.69
N VAL A 57 10.25 -7.07 3.94
CA VAL A 57 9.65 -8.38 4.26
C VAL A 57 10.67 -9.51 4.19
N ASP A 58 11.54 -9.51 3.18
CA ASP A 58 12.60 -10.52 3.04
C ASP A 58 13.60 -10.45 4.20
N GLN A 59 13.94 -9.24 4.67
CA GLN A 59 14.81 -9.09 5.85
C GLN A 59 14.07 -9.41 7.15
N GLY A 60 12.83 -8.96 7.31
CA GLY A 60 12.02 -9.27 8.49
C GLY A 60 11.83 -10.77 8.70
N SER A 61 11.69 -11.53 7.61
CA SER A 61 11.53 -12.99 7.68
C SER A 61 12.79 -13.71 8.19
N LYS A 62 13.95 -13.04 8.21
CA LYS A 62 15.21 -13.58 8.73
C LYS A 62 15.39 -13.38 10.23
N LEU A 63 14.44 -12.74 10.92
CA LEU A 63 14.49 -12.53 12.36
C LEU A 63 14.19 -13.80 13.19
N GLY A 64 13.95 -14.95 12.55
CA GLY A 64 13.64 -16.20 13.25
C GLY A 64 12.19 -16.30 13.74
N LEU A 65 11.32 -15.37 13.34
CA LEU A 65 9.90 -15.31 13.73
C LEU A 65 8.95 -15.90 12.66
N GLY A 66 9.50 -16.60 11.67
CA GLY A 66 8.76 -17.07 10.50
C GLY A 66 8.66 -16.02 9.39
N LYS A 67 7.73 -16.24 8.45
CA LYS A 67 7.55 -15.38 7.28
C LYS A 67 6.81 -14.09 7.65
N THR A 68 7.37 -12.93 7.31
CA THR A 68 6.71 -11.63 7.49
C THR A 68 5.54 -11.48 6.52
N GLY A 69 4.32 -11.29 7.05
CA GLY A 69 3.11 -11.08 6.25
C GLY A 69 2.68 -9.62 6.11
N THR A 70 3.08 -8.76 7.05
CA THR A 70 2.63 -7.36 7.09
C THR A 70 3.72 -6.46 7.67
N LEU A 71 3.81 -5.24 7.13
CA LEU A 71 4.72 -4.19 7.58
C LEU A 71 3.90 -2.91 7.82
N ILE A 72 4.10 -2.26 8.95
CA ILE A 72 3.46 -0.97 9.29
C ILE A 72 4.57 0.04 9.53
N CYS A 73 4.55 1.14 8.78
CA CYS A 73 5.51 2.23 8.89
C CYS A 73 4.79 3.51 9.34
N VAL A 74 5.32 4.16 10.38
CA VAL A 74 4.77 5.41 10.91
C VAL A 74 5.76 6.53 10.63
N TYR A 75 5.28 7.61 10.03
CA TYR A 75 6.08 8.79 9.70
C TYR A 75 5.47 10.04 10.32
N SER A 76 6.31 11.04 10.59
CA SER A 76 5.87 12.34 11.12
C SER A 76 5.16 13.20 10.06
N GLN A 77 5.63 13.14 8.80
CA GLN A 77 5.06 13.87 7.67
C GLN A 77 5.24 13.08 6.37
N TYR A 78 4.14 12.52 5.88
CA TYR A 78 3.94 12.07 4.50
C TYR A 78 2.55 12.55 4.08
#